data_AF-A0A820Q9Q5-F1
#
_entry.id   AF-A0A820Q9Q5-F1
#
_cell.length_a   1.000
_cell.length_b   1.000
_cell.length_c   1.000
_cell.angle_alpha   90.00
_cell.angle_beta   90.00
_cell.angle_gamma   90.00
#
_symmetry.space_group_name_H-M   'P 1'
#
loop_
_entity.id
_entity.type
_entity.pdbx_description
1 polymer ?
#
loop_
_entity_poly.entity_id
_entity_poly.type
_entity_poly.pdbx_seq_one_letter_code
_entity_poly.pdbx_strand_id
1 'polypeptide(L)'
;EDSLSSSPSSHTSKYGPSHPRQVELTKMIFQNLIVGLNLPLSIIVDQKFRVPSYRSITSDYLPKLRQQITKRLKHACSSTDFLSLTFDGCRDRRIRAFYAVTMHYIDR
;
A
#
# COMPACT_ATOMS: atom_id res chain seq x y z
N GLU A 1 -21.22 -36.86 -23.42
CA GLU A 1 -21.85 -35.72 -22.72
C GLU A 1 -20.76 -34.93 -22.03
N ASP A 2 -20.77 -33.64 -22.32
CA ASP A 2 -19.67 -32.71 -22.15
C ASP A 2 -19.39 -32.32 -20.69
N SER A 3 -18.09 -32.17 -20.41
CA SER A 3 -17.45 -31.08 -19.68
C SER A 3 -18.23 -30.31 -18.62
N LEU A 4 -17.77 -30.36 -17.36
CA LEU A 4 -17.57 -29.13 -16.58
C LEU A 4 -16.45 -29.30 -15.56
N SER A 5 -15.29 -28.78 -15.97
CA SER A 5 -14.18 -28.36 -15.11
C SER A 5 -14.71 -27.49 -13.97
N SER A 6 -14.40 -27.86 -12.72
CA SER A 6 -14.37 -26.90 -11.62
C SER A 6 -13.00 -26.98 -10.94
N SER A 7 -12.12 -26.08 -11.33
CA SER A 7 -10.86 -25.81 -10.64
C SER A 7 -11.16 -25.36 -9.21
N PRO A 8 -10.63 -26.01 -8.15
CA PRO A 8 -10.77 -25.46 -6.82
C PRO A 8 -9.71 -24.38 -6.64
N SER A 9 -10.08 -23.12 -6.89
CA SER A 9 -9.41 -21.94 -6.32
C SER A 9 -9.69 -21.90 -4.82
N SER A 10 -9.19 -22.90 -4.09
CA SER A 10 -9.30 -22.97 -2.65
C SER A 10 -7.98 -22.51 -2.04
N HIS A 11 -7.97 -21.30 -1.48
CA HIS A 11 -7.03 -20.98 -0.41
C HIS A 11 -7.38 -21.86 0.79
N THR A 12 -6.97 -23.13 0.73
CA THR A 12 -7.12 -24.06 1.84
C THR A 12 -6.23 -23.58 2.97
N SER A 13 -6.84 -23.02 4.01
CA SER A 13 -6.13 -22.76 5.26
C SER A 13 -5.52 -24.08 5.71
N LYS A 14 -4.19 -24.16 5.75
CA LYS A 14 -3.46 -25.38 6.15
C LYS A 14 -3.86 -25.88 7.54
N TYR A 15 -4.42 -25.01 8.38
CA TYR A 15 -4.86 -25.30 9.73
C TYR A 15 -6.27 -24.77 9.97
N GLY A 16 -7.08 -25.51 10.73
CA GLY A 16 -8.36 -25.01 11.24
C GLY A 16 -8.16 -23.90 12.29
N PRO A 17 -9.19 -23.07 12.55
CA PRO A 17 -9.08 -21.91 13.45
C PRO A 17 -8.72 -22.28 14.90
N SER A 18 -9.05 -23.49 15.35
CA SER A 18 -8.73 -24.01 16.68
C SER A 18 -7.45 -24.85 16.73
N HIS A 19 -6.75 -25.02 15.61
CA HIS A 19 -5.54 -25.84 15.57
C HIS A 19 -4.40 -25.16 16.35
N PRO A 20 -3.63 -25.86 17.20
CA PRO A 20 -2.60 -25.25 18.05
C PRO A 20 -1.59 -24.38 17.29
N ARG A 21 -1.13 -24.83 16.11
CA ARG A 21 -0.23 -24.04 15.25
C ARG A 21 -0.87 -22.76 14.72
N GLN A 22 -2.18 -22.77 14.43
CA GLN A 22 -2.87 -21.57 13.96
C GLN A 22 -2.94 -20.54 15.09
N VAL A 23 -3.27 -20.98 16.31
CA VAL A 23 -3.28 -20.14 17.51
C VAL A 23 -1.90 -19.54 17.79
N GLU A 24 -0.85 -20.35 17.67
CA GLU A 24 0.54 -19.91 17.86
C GLU A 24 0.94 -18.86 16.82
N LEU A 25 0.65 -19.09 15.53
CA LEU A 25 0.92 -18.13 14.46
C LEU A 25 0.17 -16.82 14.68
N THR A 26 -1.11 -16.87 15.03
CA THR A 26 -1.90 -15.67 15.33
C THR A 26 -1.30 -14.91 16.52
N LYS A 27 -0.86 -15.62 17.57
CA LYS A 27 -0.20 -15.01 18.72
C LYS A 27 1.13 -14.36 18.35
N MET A 28 1.94 -15.01 17.51
CA MET A 28 3.21 -14.44 17.02
C MET A 28 2.99 -13.19 16.17
N ILE A 29 2.00 -13.19 15.27
CA ILE A 29 1.63 -12.02 14.47
C ILE A 29 1.24 -10.87 15.40
N PHE A 30 0.39 -11.15 16.39
CA PHE A 30 -0.06 -10.13 17.33
C PHE A 30 1.10 -9.54 18.15
N GLN A 31 1.92 -10.40 18.74
CA GLN A 31 3.03 -9.96 19.59
C GLN A 31 4.12 -9.24 18.80
N ASN A 32 4.51 -9.77 17.64
CA ASN A 32 5.63 -9.20 16.90
C ASN A 32 5.22 -8.01 16.03
N LEU A 33 4.13 -8.13 15.26
CA LEU A 33 3.75 -7.10 14.29
C LEU A 33 2.90 -5.99 14.91
N ILE A 34 1.92 -6.32 15.75
CA ILE A 34 1.04 -5.31 16.37
C ILE A 34 1.75 -4.69 17.56
N VAL A 35 2.17 -5.49 18.54
CA VAL A 35 2.77 -4.95 19.77
C VAL A 35 4.21 -4.51 19.53
N GLY A 36 5.05 -5.39 18.96
CA GLY A 36 6.48 -5.13 18.77
C GLY A 36 6.77 -4.02 17.77
N LEU A 37 6.05 -3.98 16.64
CA LEU A 37 6.28 -3.02 15.55
C LEU A 37 5.24 -1.90 15.49
N ASN A 38 4.23 -1.89 16.37
CA ASN A 38 3.14 -0.90 16.38
C ASN A 38 2.44 -0.75 15.02
N LEU A 39 2.34 -1.84 14.26
CA LEU A 39 1.68 -1.81 12.96
C LEU A 39 0.15 -1.80 13.13
N PRO A 40 -0.56 -0.90 12.41
CA PRO A 40 -2.01 -0.93 12.37
C PRO A 40 -2.54 -2.27 11.85
N LEU A 41 -3.66 -2.74 12.41
CA LEU A 41 -4.36 -3.95 11.96
C LEU A 41 -4.68 -3.91 10.47
N SER A 42 -5.01 -2.73 9.93
CA SER A 42 -5.31 -2.55 8.51
C SER A 42 -4.16 -2.94 7.58
N ILE A 43 -2.91 -2.81 8.03
CA ILE A 43 -1.72 -3.20 7.26
C ILE A 43 -1.51 -4.71 7.31
N ILE A 44 -1.79 -5.34 8.46
CA ILE A 44 -1.56 -6.77 8.68
C ILE A 44 -2.62 -7.63 7.98
N VAL A 45 -3.85 -7.12 7.88
CA VAL A 45 -4.97 -7.81 7.24
C VAL A 45 -4.94 -7.68 5.71
N ASP A 46 -4.14 -6.75 5.16
CA ASP A 46 -3.97 -6.64 3.72
C ASP A 46 -3.24 -7.86 3.16
N GLN A 47 -3.92 -8.62 2.31
CA GLN A 47 -3.37 -9.80 1.64
C GLN A 47 -2.19 -9.48 0.72
N LYS A 48 -2.04 -8.22 0.32
CA LYS A 48 -0.91 -7.73 -0.49
C LYS A 48 0.28 -7.31 0.35
N PHE A 49 0.16 -7.29 1.68
CA PHE A 49 1.26 -6.93 2.56
C PHE A 49 2.41 -7.91 2.38
N ARG A 50 3.53 -7.39 1.90
CA ARG A 50 4.84 -8.02 1.97
C ARG A 50 5.72 -7.09 2.77
N VAL A 51 6.70 -7.63 3.49
CA VAL A 51 7.70 -6.82 4.20
C VAL A 51 8.86 -6.57 3.23
N PRO A 52 8.89 -5.46 2.47
CA PRO A 52 10.08 -5.09 1.73
C PRO A 52 11.20 -4.73 2.70
N SER A 53 12.45 -5.06 2.34
CA SER A 53 13.59 -4.61 3.12
C SER A 53 13.67 -3.07 3.07
N TYR A 54 13.93 -2.43 4.21
CA TYR A 54 14.07 -0.96 4.28
C TYR A 54 15.03 -0.43 3.21
N ARG A 55 16.17 -1.11 3.05
CA ARG A 55 17.18 -0.78 2.03
C ARG A 55 16.57 -0.79 0.62
N SER A 56 15.84 -1.84 0.25
CA SER A 56 15.17 -1.91 -1.06
C SER A 56 14.17 -0.78 -1.27
N ILE A 57 13.42 -0.38 -0.22
CA ILE A 57 12.48 0.74 -0.30
C ILE A 57 13.23 2.04 -0.59
N THR A 58 14.25 2.34 0.22
CA THR A 58 14.93 3.64 0.19
C THR A 58 15.89 3.80 -0.97
N SER A 59 16.63 2.74 -1.34
CA SER A 59 17.66 2.82 -2.37
C SER A 59 17.14 2.55 -3.77
N ASP A 60 16.04 1.81 -3.91
CA ASP A 60 15.56 1.36 -5.22
C ASP A 60 14.14 1.84 -5.52
N TYR A 61 13.17 1.46 -4.69
CA TYR A 61 11.76 1.72 -4.97
C TYR A 61 11.40 3.22 -4.97
N LEU A 62 11.72 3.95 -3.89
CA LEU A 62 11.38 5.37 -3.77
C LEU A 62 12.07 6.25 -4.83
N PRO A 63 13.38 6.08 -5.14
CA PRO A 63 14.02 6.83 -6.21
C PRO A 63 13.38 6.58 -7.58
N LYS A 64 13.10 5.31 -7.92
CA LYS A 64 12.43 4.94 -9.18
C LYS A 64 11.03 5.56 -9.27
N LEU A 65 10.25 5.45 -8.20
CA LEU A 65 8.91 6.02 -8.13
C LEU A 65 8.95 7.55 -8.28
N ARG A 66 9.90 8.23 -7.63
CA ARG A 66 10.10 9.67 -7.76
C ARG A 66 10.41 10.07 -9.20
N GLN A 67 11.30 9.34 -9.88
CA GLN A 67 11.63 9.60 -11.29
C GLN A 67 10.40 9.43 -12.18
N GLN A 68 9.63 8.36 -11.99
CA GLN A 68 8.40 8.10 -12.74
C GLN A 68 7.35 9.21 -12.54
N ILE A 69 7.08 9.59 -11.29
CA ILE A 69 6.13 10.67 -10.95
C ILE A 69 6.60 11.99 -11.55
N THR A 70 7.88 12.33 -11.41
CA THR A 70 8.43 13.57 -11.98
C THR A 70 8.30 13.60 -13.49
N LYS A 71 8.57 12.48 -14.17
CA LYS A 71 8.42 12.37 -15.63
C LYS A 71 6.96 12.56 -16.06
N ARG A 72 6.01 11.94 -15.35
CA ARG A 72 4.57 12.10 -15.60
C ARG A 72 4.11 13.53 -15.38
N LEU A 73 4.53 14.17 -14.29
CA LEU A 73 4.20 15.57 -14.01
C LEU A 73 4.73 16.50 -15.10
N LYS A 74 6.00 16.35 -15.49
CA LYS A 74 6.58 17.14 -16.59
C LYS A 74 5.81 16.96 -17.89
N HIS A 75 5.44 15.71 -18.20
CA HIS A 75 4.66 15.42 -19.39
C HIS A 75 3.31 16.11 -19.35
N ALA A 76 2.53 15.90 -18.28
CA ALA A 76 1.23 16.54 -18.09
C ALA A 76 1.32 18.07 -18.22
N CYS A 77 2.24 18.71 -17.50
CA CYS A 77 2.43 20.16 -17.60
C CYS A 77 2.80 20.65 -19.01
N SER A 78 3.43 19.82 -19.83
CA SER A 78 3.81 20.17 -21.20
C SER A 78 2.74 19.84 -22.26
N SER A 79 1.84 18.90 -21.97
CA SER A 79 0.87 18.37 -22.94
C SER A 79 -0.55 18.91 -22.74
N THR A 80 -0.86 19.46 -21.57
CA THR A 80 -2.22 19.89 -21.23
C THR A 80 -2.39 21.40 -21.43
N ASP A 81 -3.46 21.79 -22.12
CA ASP A 81 -3.81 23.21 -22.30
C ASP A 81 -4.33 23.84 -21.00
N PHE A 82 -4.97 23.04 -20.15
CA PHE A 82 -5.55 23.47 -18.88
C PHE A 82 -5.17 22.51 -17.76
N LEU A 83 -4.79 23.09 -16.63
CA LEU A 83 -4.55 22.37 -15.38
C LEU A 83 -5.28 23.07 -14.24
N SER A 84 -5.79 22.29 -13.29
CA SER A 84 -6.38 22.78 -12.05
C SER A 84 -5.54 22.33 -10.87
N LEU A 85 -5.26 23.23 -9.94
CA LEU A 85 -4.51 22.93 -8.72
C LEU A 85 -5.42 23.05 -7.51
N THR A 86 -5.38 22.05 -6.64
CA THR A 86 -6.01 22.10 -5.32
C THR A 86 -4.90 22.16 -4.28
N PHE A 87 -5.10 23.03 -3.29
CA PHE A 87 -4.17 23.23 -2.19
C PHE A 87 -4.86 22.81 -0.89
N ASP A 88 -4.26 21.85 -0.20
CA ASP A 88 -4.71 21.38 1.09
C ASP A 88 -3.68 21.76 2.15
N GLY A 89 -4.05 22.73 2.99
CA GLY A 89 -3.26 23.15 4.14
C GLY A 89 -3.86 22.58 5.42
N CYS A 90 -3.08 21.86 6.21
CA CYS A 90 -3.51 21.44 7.55
C CYS A 90 -2.41 21.70 8.58
N ARG A 91 -2.83 21.89 9.83
CA ARG A 91 -1.92 21.94 10.97
C ARG A 91 -2.26 20.80 11.90
N ASP A 92 -1.24 20.09 12.38
CA ASP A 92 -1.45 19.10 13.42
C ASP A 92 -1.49 19.75 14.81
N ARG A 93 -1.87 18.96 15.82
CA ARG A 93 -1.89 19.39 17.23
C ARG A 93 -0.49 19.69 17.80
N ARG A 94 0.58 19.35 17.07
CA ARG A 94 1.97 19.64 17.41
C ARG A 94 2.48 20.89 16.69
N ILE A 95 1.58 21.69 16.10
CA ILE A 95 1.88 22.97 15.43
C ILE A 95 2.76 22.77 14.18
N ARG A 96 2.81 21.56 13.62
CA ARG A 96 3.43 21.33 12.31
C ARG A 96 2.41 21.67 11.23
N ALA A 97 2.83 22.48 10.26
CA ALA A 97 2.04 22.78 9.08
C ALA A 97 2.39 21.81 7.96
N PHE A 98 1.37 21.27 7.31
CA PHE A 98 1.48 20.42 6.13
C PHE A 98 0.77 21.12 4.98
N TYR A 99 1.44 21.13 3.83
CA TYR A 99 0.93 21.71 2.60
C TYR A 99 0.99 20.64 1.52
N ALA A 100 -0.16 20.30 0.96
CA ALA A 100 -0.26 19.43 -0.19
C ALA A 100 -0.79 20.23 -1.38
N VAL A 101 -0.23 19.95 -2.55
CA VAL A 101 -0.68 20.49 -3.83
C VAL A 101 -1.04 19.29 -4.71
N THR A 102 -2.29 19.24 -5.14
CA THR A 102 -2.79 18.20 -6.05
C THR A 102 -3.10 18.82 -7.40
N MET A 103 -2.51 18.28 -8.46
CA MET A 103 -2.73 18.71 -9.83
C MET A 103 -3.76 17.80 -10.51
N HIS A 104 -4.77 18.42 -11.12
CA HIS A 104 -5.81 17.79 -11.92
C HIS A 104 -5.68 18.24 -13.36
N TYR A 105 -5.68 17.29 -14.28
CA TYR A 105 -5.65 17.57 -15.71
C TYR A 105 -6.49 16.53 -16.46
N ILE A 106 -6.94 16.89 -17.65
CA ILE A 106 -7.63 15.95 -18.56
C ILE A 106 -6.58 15.47 -19.55
N ASP A 107 -6.32 14.17 -19.56
CA ASP A 107 -5.49 13.53 -20.57
C ASP A 107 -6.27 13.46 -21.89
N ARG A 108 -5.61 13.74 -23.01
CA ARG A 108 -6.23 13.73 -24.35
C ARG A 108 -6.06 12.38 -25.02
#